data_AF-A0AA36GXF8-F1
#
_entry.id   AF-A0AA36GXF8-F1
#
_cell.length_a   1.000
_cell.length_b   1.000
_cell.length_c   1.000
_cell.angle_alpha   90.00
_cell.angle_beta   90.00
_cell.angle_gamma   90.00
#
_symmetry.space_group_name_H-M   'P 1'
#
loop_
_entity.id
_entity.type
_entity.pdbx_description
1 polymer ?
#
loop_
_entity_poly.entity_id
_entity_poly.type
_entity_poly.pdbx_seq_one_letter_code
_entity_poly.pdbx_strand_id
1 'polypeptide(L)'
;MTNTGLVVFLALVAICSGCSITWPNKTDTAISWYQCNNGPITFFNVTPYDANGKYEYPVHLSKPLIIKADINNPKATYGSPALKQTTNIWSWSSSCTWTSVPTFGMLKNLDACTNGIPCPIKTGRQYINIVNDFSPYSAIINLLKDDAPYQMQVVLHDDTSKADVACITYQARARIQ
;
A
#
# COMPACT_ATOMS: atom_id res chain seq x y z
N MET A 1 32.11 -47.97 44.49
CA MET A 1 31.13 -46.86 44.54
C MET A 1 31.38 -45.98 43.34
N THR A 2 30.68 -46.20 42.23
CA THR A 2 30.86 -45.45 40.98
C THR A 2 29.51 -44.84 40.62
N ASN A 3 29.42 -43.53 40.86
CA ASN A 3 28.22 -42.72 40.68
C ASN A 3 28.10 -42.40 39.19
N THR A 4 27.15 -43.02 38.50
CA THR A 4 26.86 -42.78 37.09
C THR A 4 25.97 -41.54 36.99
N GLY A 5 26.58 -40.40 36.67
CA GLY A 5 25.87 -39.14 36.45
C GLY A 5 25.00 -39.21 35.19
N LEU A 6 23.68 -39.08 35.38
CA LEU A 6 22.70 -38.99 34.31
C LEU A 6 22.78 -37.60 33.67
N VAL A 7 23.31 -37.49 32.46
CA VAL A 7 23.31 -36.24 31.67
C VAL A 7 21.96 -36.12 30.96
N VAL A 8 21.14 -35.16 31.38
CA VAL A 8 19.87 -34.82 30.72
C VAL A 8 20.18 -33.88 29.55
N PHE A 9 20.07 -34.38 28.31
CA PHE A 9 20.10 -33.56 27.10
C PHE A 9 18.72 -32.91 26.90
N LEU A 10 18.62 -31.60 27.14
CA LEU A 10 17.45 -30.81 26.80
C LEU A 10 17.48 -30.47 25.30
N ALA A 11 16.70 -31.17 24.49
CA ALA A 11 16.53 -30.83 23.09
C ALA A 11 15.69 -29.55 22.95
N LEU A 12 16.33 -28.45 22.58
CA LEU A 12 15.65 -27.22 22.15
C LEU A 12 14.96 -27.49 20.80
N VAL A 13 13.69 -27.88 20.85
CA VAL A 13 12.83 -27.90 19.66
C VAL A 13 12.56 -26.44 19.30
N ALA A 14 13.37 -25.89 18.38
CA ALA A 14 13.06 -24.63 17.74
C ALA A 14 11.78 -24.83 16.93
N ILE A 15 10.65 -24.38 17.47
CA ILE A 15 9.39 -24.32 16.74
C ILE A 15 9.61 -23.27 15.66
N CYS A 16 9.98 -23.72 14.47
CA CYS A 16 9.99 -22.86 13.31
C CYS A 16 8.52 -22.58 13.00
N SER A 17 7.98 -21.49 13.54
CA SER A 17 6.68 -20.96 13.19
C SER A 17 6.74 -20.49 11.75
N GLY A 18 6.73 -21.43 10.80
CA GLY A 18 6.60 -21.13 9.39
C GLY A 18 5.30 -20.35 9.20
N CYS A 19 5.40 -19.15 8.64
CA CYS A 19 4.25 -18.32 8.28
C CYS A 19 3.41 -19.08 7.25
N SER A 20 2.38 -19.83 7.67
CA SER A 20 1.34 -20.30 6.74
C SER A 20 0.63 -19.07 6.22
N ILE A 21 0.78 -18.68 4.94
CA ILE A 21 0.36 -17.38 4.34
C ILE A 21 -0.52 -16.57 5.30
N THR A 22 0.12 -15.91 6.27
CA THR A 22 -0.62 -15.21 7.30
C THR A 22 -1.05 -13.94 6.62
N TRP A 23 -2.34 -13.80 6.34
CA TRP A 23 -2.91 -12.59 5.76
C TRP A 23 -2.71 -11.45 6.75
N PRO A 24 -1.70 -10.56 6.56
CA PRO A 24 -1.43 -9.49 7.51
C PRO A 24 -2.68 -8.63 7.61
N ASN A 25 -3.03 -8.19 8.82
CA ASN A 25 -4.16 -7.29 9.06
C ASN A 25 -5.50 -7.75 8.42
N LYS A 26 -5.74 -9.06 8.35
CA LYS A 26 -6.97 -9.66 7.77
C LYS A 26 -7.19 -9.30 6.29
N THR A 27 -6.09 -9.18 5.56
CA THR A 27 -6.09 -8.89 4.12
C THR A 27 -6.62 -10.03 3.26
N ASP A 28 -7.12 -11.14 3.81
CA ASP A 28 -7.86 -12.17 3.07
C ASP A 28 -9.30 -11.79 2.76
N THR A 29 -9.90 -10.92 3.59
CA THR A 29 -11.34 -10.66 3.62
C THR A 29 -11.70 -9.19 3.38
N ALA A 30 -10.83 -8.26 3.76
CA ALA A 30 -11.06 -6.83 3.55
C ALA A 30 -9.77 -6.06 3.26
N ILE A 31 -9.93 -4.81 2.84
CA ILE A 31 -8.85 -3.82 2.80
C ILE A 31 -8.54 -3.36 4.23
N SER A 32 -7.25 -3.24 4.54
CA SER A 32 -6.77 -2.55 5.75
C SER A 32 -6.08 -1.27 5.31
N TRP A 33 -6.29 -0.15 6.00
CA TRP A 33 -5.67 1.12 5.60
C TRP A 33 -5.35 1.98 6.82
N TYR A 34 -4.38 2.88 6.67
CA TYR A 34 -4.00 3.85 7.68
C TYR A 34 -3.28 5.05 7.06
N GLN A 35 -3.43 6.22 7.67
CA GLN A 35 -2.64 7.38 7.32
C GLN A 35 -1.19 7.17 7.82
N CYS A 36 -0.22 7.26 6.91
CA CYS A 36 1.19 6.93 7.19
C CYS A 36 2.06 8.14 7.52
N ASN A 37 1.46 9.31 7.76
CA ASN A 37 2.15 10.51 8.23
C ASN A 37 1.22 11.42 9.06
N ASN A 38 1.78 12.51 9.59
CA ASN A 38 1.05 13.54 10.32
C ASN A 38 0.79 14.79 9.45
N GLY A 39 0.56 14.57 8.16
CA GLY A 39 0.32 15.63 7.17
C GLY A 39 -0.99 16.40 7.39
N PRO A 40 -1.19 17.53 6.68
CA PRO A 40 -2.40 18.34 6.84
C PRO A 40 -3.65 17.65 6.30
N ILE A 41 -3.55 16.81 5.26
CA ILE A 41 -4.71 16.09 4.72
C ILE A 41 -5.04 14.91 5.63
N THR A 42 -6.28 14.87 6.12
CA THR A 42 -6.79 13.77 6.94
C THR A 42 -7.63 12.82 6.09
N PHE A 43 -7.44 11.51 6.27
CA PHE A 43 -8.25 10.46 5.63
C PHE A 43 -9.26 9.89 6.62
N PHE A 44 -10.53 9.79 6.23
CA PHE A 44 -11.62 9.23 7.06
C PHE A 44 -12.09 7.86 6.61
N ASN A 45 -12.00 7.58 5.31
CA ASN A 45 -12.38 6.29 4.76
C ASN A 45 -11.64 6.03 3.44
N VAL A 46 -11.44 4.75 3.14
CA VAL A 46 -10.83 4.26 1.91
C VAL A 46 -11.60 3.03 1.45
N THR A 47 -12.01 2.99 0.19
CA THR A 47 -12.76 1.86 -0.36
C THR A 47 -12.32 1.57 -1.80
N PRO A 48 -12.01 0.29 -2.14
CA PRO A 48 -11.57 -0.10 -3.46
C PRO A 48 -12.75 -0.29 -4.42
N TYR A 49 -12.54 0.11 -5.67
CA TYR A 49 -13.46 -0.04 -6.79
C TYR A 49 -12.69 -0.42 -8.05
N ASP A 50 -13.35 -1.14 -8.94
CA ASP A 50 -12.87 -1.38 -10.29
C ASP A 50 -13.08 -0.14 -11.19
N ALA A 51 -12.58 -0.21 -12.42
CA ALA A 51 -12.73 0.86 -13.42
C ALA A 51 -14.21 1.18 -13.78
N ASN A 52 -15.15 0.29 -13.47
CA ASN A 52 -16.58 0.48 -13.72
C ASN A 52 -17.31 1.07 -12.49
N GLY A 53 -16.59 1.37 -11.41
CA GLY A 53 -17.16 1.89 -10.17
C GLY A 53 -17.88 0.85 -9.31
N LYS A 54 -17.62 -0.44 -9.54
CA LYS A 54 -18.12 -1.52 -8.69
C LYS A 54 -17.11 -1.79 -7.57
N TYR A 55 -17.61 -2.04 -6.35
CA TYR A 55 -16.76 -2.46 -5.24
C TYR A 55 -15.90 -3.66 -5.66
N GLU A 56 -14.60 -3.56 -5.42
CA GLU A 56 -13.63 -4.56 -5.86
C GLU A 56 -12.90 -5.19 -4.67
N TYR A 57 -13.11 -6.49 -4.48
CA TYR A 57 -12.29 -7.29 -3.59
C TYR A 57 -12.34 -8.78 -4.00
N PRO A 58 -11.20 -9.49 -4.06
CA PRO A 58 -9.82 -8.98 -4.03
C PRO A 58 -9.53 -7.91 -5.09
N VAL A 59 -8.48 -7.11 -4.89
CA VAL A 59 -8.12 -6.05 -5.87
C VAL A 59 -7.34 -6.62 -7.05
N HIS A 60 -7.43 -6.03 -8.23
CA HIS A 60 -6.64 -6.44 -9.40
C HIS A 60 -5.54 -5.42 -9.70
N LEU A 61 -4.26 -5.79 -9.55
CA LEU A 61 -3.14 -4.86 -9.75
C LEU A 61 -2.65 -4.79 -11.21
N SER A 62 -3.16 -5.65 -12.09
CA SER A 62 -2.88 -5.62 -13.53
C SER A 62 -3.83 -4.69 -14.31
N LYS A 63 -4.80 -4.08 -13.62
CA LYS A 63 -5.83 -3.19 -14.17
C LYS A 63 -5.90 -1.92 -13.30
N PRO A 64 -6.56 -0.85 -13.78
CA PRO A 64 -6.77 0.33 -12.95
C PRO A 64 -7.58 0.00 -11.69
N LEU A 65 -6.95 0.18 -10.52
CA LEU A 65 -7.58 0.09 -9.20
C LEU A 65 -7.96 1.50 -8.72
N ILE A 66 -9.24 1.72 -8.46
CA ILE A 66 -9.75 2.99 -7.96
C ILE A 66 -9.89 2.92 -6.45
N ILE A 67 -9.12 3.73 -5.75
CA ILE A 67 -9.22 3.91 -4.31
C ILE A 67 -10.01 5.19 -4.02
N LYS A 68 -11.28 5.04 -3.67
CA LYS A 68 -12.11 6.18 -3.27
C LYS A 68 -11.82 6.53 -1.82
N ALA A 69 -11.31 7.72 -1.58
CA ALA A 69 -10.95 8.22 -0.27
C ALA A 69 -11.85 9.40 0.14
N ASP A 70 -12.37 9.36 1.37
CA ASP A 70 -12.97 10.52 2.05
C ASP A 70 -11.85 11.28 2.76
N ILE A 71 -11.61 12.52 2.37
CA ILE A 71 -10.53 13.33 2.90
C ILE A 71 -11.02 14.69 3.39
N ASN A 72 -10.28 15.30 4.31
CA ASN A 72 -10.37 16.73 4.58
C ASN A 72 -9.00 17.39 4.40
N ASN A 73 -8.97 18.44 3.59
CA ASN A 73 -7.78 19.24 3.35
C ASN A 73 -7.97 20.65 3.96
N PRO A 74 -7.35 20.96 5.11
CA PRO A 74 -7.58 22.20 5.82
C PRO A 74 -6.71 23.37 5.35
N LYS A 75 -5.73 23.15 4.47
CA LYS A 75 -4.60 24.08 4.31
C LYS A 75 -4.62 24.86 2.99
N ALA A 76 -4.39 24.19 1.87
CA ALA A 76 -4.18 24.83 0.58
C ALA A 76 -4.78 24.00 -0.55
N THR A 77 -5.00 24.61 -1.71
CA THR A 77 -5.37 23.87 -2.90
C THR A 77 -4.11 23.32 -3.57
N TYR A 78 -4.05 22.01 -3.81
CA TYR A 78 -2.90 21.36 -4.45
C TYR A 78 -3.25 20.92 -5.88
N GLY A 79 -2.32 21.08 -6.81
CA GLY A 79 -2.55 20.74 -8.21
C GLY A 79 -1.26 20.68 -9.04
N SER A 80 -1.43 20.45 -10.35
CA SER A 80 -0.31 20.31 -11.28
C SER A 80 0.39 21.66 -11.49
N PRO A 81 1.71 21.66 -11.72
CA PRO A 81 2.64 20.52 -11.68
C PRO A 81 3.27 20.30 -10.30
N ALA A 82 2.85 21.08 -9.29
CA ALA A 82 3.49 21.13 -7.99
C ALA A 82 3.11 19.96 -7.07
N LEU A 83 1.92 19.37 -7.23
CA LEU A 83 1.54 18.18 -6.49
C LEU A 83 2.27 16.97 -7.07
N LYS A 84 3.23 16.44 -6.31
CA LYS A 84 4.00 15.24 -6.67
C LYS A 84 3.44 14.02 -5.98
N GLN A 85 3.55 12.87 -6.64
CA GLN A 85 3.19 11.57 -6.10
C GLN A 85 4.37 10.61 -6.15
N THR A 86 4.53 9.82 -5.09
CA THR A 86 5.31 8.58 -5.10
C THR A 86 4.44 7.42 -4.66
N THR A 87 4.40 6.36 -5.46
CA THR A 87 3.73 5.10 -5.09
C THR A 87 4.77 4.04 -4.80
N ASN A 88 4.72 3.51 -3.58
CA ASN A 88 5.55 2.39 -3.14
C ASN A 88 4.69 1.13 -3.03
N ILE A 89 5.27 -0.02 -3.40
CA ILE A 89 4.60 -1.32 -3.36
C ILE A 89 5.44 -2.24 -2.46
N TRP A 90 4.79 -3.00 -1.58
CA TRP A 90 5.44 -4.05 -0.80
C TRP A 90 4.67 -5.36 -0.93
N SER A 91 5.42 -6.44 -1.04
CA SER A 91 4.92 -7.80 -0.95
C SER A 91 5.13 -8.35 0.46
N TRP A 92 4.20 -9.16 0.92
CA TRP A 92 4.40 -9.92 2.15
C TRP A 92 5.37 -11.08 1.92
N SER A 93 6.41 -11.18 2.74
CA SER A 93 7.42 -12.22 2.64
C SER A 93 7.07 -13.46 3.47
N SER A 94 7.76 -14.57 3.20
CA SER A 94 7.68 -15.78 4.03
C SER A 94 8.16 -15.57 5.47
N SER A 95 8.93 -14.51 5.73
CA SER A 95 9.35 -14.08 7.08
C SER A 95 8.29 -13.23 7.81
N CYS A 96 7.05 -13.19 7.32
CA CYS A 96 5.97 -12.36 7.85
C CYS A 96 6.36 -10.86 7.96
N THR A 97 7.01 -10.32 6.93
CA THR A 97 7.40 -8.91 6.87
C THR A 97 7.07 -8.30 5.52
N TRP A 98 6.79 -7.00 5.49
CA TRP A 98 6.65 -6.25 4.25
C TRP A 98 8.01 -6.02 3.61
N THR A 99 8.19 -6.50 2.38
CA THR A 99 9.41 -6.30 1.59
C THR A 99 9.09 -5.44 0.38
N SER A 100 9.91 -4.43 0.12
CA SER A 100 9.72 -3.51 -0.99
C SER A 100 9.81 -4.23 -2.33
N VAL A 101 8.84 -3.98 -3.21
CA VAL A 101 8.89 -4.39 -4.61
C VAL A 101 9.62 -3.29 -5.39
N PRO A 102 10.69 -3.61 -6.12
CA PRO A 102 11.44 -2.60 -6.85
C PRO A 102 10.58 -2.01 -7.99
N THR A 103 10.30 -0.72 -7.90
CA THR A 103 9.57 0.03 -8.95
C THR A 103 10.51 0.65 -9.99
N PHE A 104 11.83 0.50 -9.80
CA PHE A 104 12.89 1.06 -10.64
C PHE A 104 12.76 2.58 -10.84
N GLY A 105 12.15 3.29 -9.89
CA GLY A 105 11.94 4.74 -9.96
C GLY A 105 10.76 5.17 -10.84
N MET A 106 10.09 4.24 -11.54
CA MET A 106 8.97 4.56 -12.44
C MET A 106 7.77 5.18 -11.73
N LEU A 107 7.61 4.93 -10.43
CA LEU A 107 6.50 5.42 -9.62
C LEU A 107 6.90 6.54 -8.66
N LYS A 108 8.07 7.17 -8.86
CA LYS A 108 8.64 8.16 -7.93
C LYS A 108 8.55 9.58 -8.48
N ASN A 109 8.10 10.51 -7.63
CA ASN A 109 8.08 11.95 -7.90
C ASN A 109 7.37 12.35 -9.20
N LEU A 110 6.31 11.63 -9.56
CA LEU A 110 5.49 11.91 -10.72
C LEU A 110 4.59 13.13 -10.45
N ASP A 111 4.14 13.83 -11.50
CA ASP A 111 3.03 14.79 -11.35
C ASP A 111 1.77 14.01 -10.99
N ALA A 112 1.27 14.20 -9.77
CA ALA A 112 0.15 13.46 -9.23
C ALA A 112 -1.11 13.59 -10.11
N CYS A 113 -1.33 14.77 -10.67
CA CYS A 113 -2.55 15.09 -11.40
C CYS A 113 -2.67 14.37 -12.75
N THR A 114 -1.52 14.03 -13.34
CA THR A 114 -1.45 13.24 -14.58
C THR A 114 -1.24 11.76 -14.30
N ASN A 115 -1.07 11.37 -13.03
CA ASN A 115 -0.76 10.01 -12.58
C ASN A 115 -1.74 9.51 -11.50
N GLY A 116 -3.03 9.82 -11.69
CA GLY A 116 -4.12 9.17 -10.98
C GLY A 116 -4.72 9.93 -9.80
N ILE A 117 -4.26 11.15 -9.50
CA ILE A 117 -4.90 12.01 -8.49
C ILE A 117 -5.82 13.02 -9.16
N PRO A 118 -7.10 13.11 -8.76
CA PRO A 118 -7.99 14.13 -9.28
C PRO A 118 -7.53 15.49 -8.75
N CYS A 119 -7.22 16.39 -9.67
CA CYS A 119 -6.76 17.73 -9.35
C CYS A 119 -7.75 18.80 -9.82
N PRO A 120 -7.80 19.94 -9.12
CA PRO A 120 -7.05 20.22 -7.89
C PRO A 120 -7.66 19.50 -6.67
N ILE A 121 -6.82 19.13 -5.70
CA ILE A 121 -7.30 18.78 -4.35
C ILE A 121 -7.66 20.09 -3.66
N LYS A 122 -8.97 20.37 -3.55
CA LYS A 122 -9.48 21.62 -2.99
C LYS A 122 -9.36 21.64 -1.47
N THR A 123 -9.55 22.80 -0.84
CA THR A 123 -9.72 22.87 0.61
C THR A 123 -11.10 22.32 1.02
N GLY A 124 -11.20 21.85 2.27
CA GLY A 124 -12.41 21.26 2.84
C GLY A 124 -12.54 19.75 2.65
N ARG A 125 -13.67 19.20 3.12
CA ARG A 125 -14.00 17.77 3.04
C ARG A 125 -14.50 17.41 1.65
N GLN A 126 -13.95 16.35 1.06
CA GLN A 126 -14.32 15.88 -0.27
C GLN A 126 -14.00 14.40 -0.46
N TYR A 127 -14.60 13.78 -1.48
CA TYR A 127 -14.18 12.48 -1.97
C TYR A 127 -13.20 12.65 -3.13
N ILE A 128 -12.12 11.87 -3.12
CA ILE A 128 -11.18 11.76 -4.25
C ILE A 128 -11.06 10.31 -4.69
N ASN A 129 -10.88 10.09 -5.99
CA ASN A 129 -10.62 8.79 -6.58
C ASN A 129 -9.14 8.68 -6.92
N ILE A 130 -8.35 8.02 -6.07
CA ILE A 130 -6.93 7.75 -6.33
C ILE A 130 -6.86 6.56 -7.28
N VAL A 131 -6.44 6.79 -8.53
CA VAL A 131 -6.29 5.74 -9.53
C VAL A 131 -4.88 5.18 -9.47
N ASN A 132 -4.76 3.91 -9.13
CA ASN A 132 -3.51 3.17 -9.15
C ASN A 132 -3.56 2.25 -10.37
N ASP A 133 -2.94 2.67 -11.46
CA ASP A 133 -2.87 1.90 -12.70
C ASP A 133 -1.44 1.47 -12.96
N PHE A 134 -1.16 0.20 -12.72
CA PHE A 134 0.14 -0.39 -12.99
C PHE A 134 0.24 -1.06 -14.36
N SER A 135 -0.86 -1.09 -15.14
CA SER A 135 -0.91 -1.76 -16.45
C SER A 135 0.15 -1.28 -17.45
N PRO A 136 0.59 0.00 -17.44
CA PRO A 136 1.70 0.44 -18.31
C PRO A 136 3.08 -0.07 -17.88
N TYR A 137 3.22 -0.55 -16.65
CA TYR A 137 4.50 -0.92 -16.04
C TYR A 137 4.65 -2.44 -15.94
N SER A 138 4.74 -3.12 -17.09
CA SER A 138 4.88 -4.59 -17.17
C SER A 138 6.04 -5.13 -16.33
N ALA A 139 7.15 -4.39 -16.23
CA ALA A 139 8.29 -4.75 -15.39
C ALA A 139 7.93 -4.83 -13.89
N ILE A 140 7.01 -4.00 -13.39
CA ILE A 140 6.51 -4.08 -12.02
C ILE A 140 5.55 -5.26 -11.89
N ILE A 141 4.58 -5.38 -12.81
CA ILE A 141 3.57 -6.45 -12.78
C ILE A 141 4.23 -7.84 -12.76
N ASN A 142 5.28 -8.05 -13.55
CA ASN A 142 6.00 -9.33 -13.63
C ASN A 142 6.69 -9.73 -12.31
N LEU A 143 6.88 -8.81 -11.36
CA LEU A 143 7.42 -9.10 -10.04
C LEU A 143 6.33 -9.49 -9.03
N LEU A 144 5.07 -9.23 -9.36
CA LEU A 144 3.94 -9.49 -8.48
C LEU A 144 3.48 -10.95 -8.64
N LYS A 145 3.24 -11.61 -7.51
CA LYS A 145 2.63 -12.93 -7.42
C LYS A 145 1.12 -12.77 -7.44
N ASP A 146 0.46 -13.66 -8.17
CA ASP A 146 -1.00 -13.79 -8.08
C ASP A 146 -1.42 -14.28 -6.69
N ASP A 147 -2.61 -13.86 -6.28
CA ASP A 147 -3.26 -14.26 -5.04
C ASP A 147 -2.44 -14.05 -3.76
N ALA A 148 -1.84 -12.87 -3.62
CA ALA A 148 -0.96 -12.55 -2.51
C ALA A 148 -1.34 -11.22 -1.82
N PRO A 149 -0.98 -11.02 -0.54
CA PRO A 149 -1.19 -9.75 0.14
C PRO A 149 -0.12 -8.73 -0.27
N TYR A 150 -0.60 -7.54 -0.62
CA TYR A 150 0.20 -6.38 -0.99
C TYR A 150 -0.11 -5.19 -0.10
N GLN A 151 0.91 -4.37 0.12
CA GLN A 151 0.77 -3.03 0.66
C GLN A 151 1.07 -2.04 -0.46
N MET A 152 0.24 -1.01 -0.57
CA MET A 152 0.43 0.12 -1.46
C MET A 152 0.44 1.39 -0.60
N GLN A 153 1.40 2.26 -0.84
CA GLN A 153 1.52 3.55 -0.16
C GLN A 153 1.60 4.62 -1.21
N VAL A 154 0.65 5.54 -1.15
CA VAL A 154 0.63 6.72 -1.99
C VAL A 154 1.04 7.90 -1.12
N VAL A 155 2.18 8.49 -1.47
CA VAL A 155 2.72 9.68 -0.84
C VAL A 155 2.54 10.85 -1.78
N LEU A 156 1.79 11.87 -1.35
CA LEU A 156 1.64 13.13 -2.03
C LEU A 156 2.53 14.18 -1.38
N HIS A 157 3.20 15.00 -2.17
CA HIS A 157 4.09 16.05 -1.71
C HIS A 157 3.79 17.34 -2.46
N ASP A 158 3.68 18.46 -1.74
CA ASP A 158 3.61 19.78 -2.35
C ASP A 158 5.01 20.32 -2.65
N ASP A 159 5.34 20.39 -3.93
CA ASP A 159 6.62 20.90 -4.41
C ASP A 159 6.71 22.44 -4.35
N THR A 160 5.60 23.14 -4.04
CA THR A 160 5.58 24.60 -3.85
C THR A 160 6.14 24.97 -2.48
N SER A 161 5.51 24.49 -1.41
CA SER A 161 5.93 24.78 -0.04
C SER A 161 7.06 23.86 0.45
N LYS A 162 7.25 22.71 -0.19
CA LYS A 162 8.18 21.63 0.22
C LYS A 162 7.91 21.07 1.63
N ALA A 163 6.82 21.48 2.28
CA ALA A 163 6.52 21.13 3.66
C ALA A 163 5.37 20.12 3.76
N ASP A 164 4.37 20.26 2.88
CA ASP A 164 3.17 19.45 2.97
C ASP A 164 3.37 18.09 2.32
N VAL A 165 3.02 17.07 3.10
CA VAL A 165 3.02 15.67 2.68
C VAL A 165 1.68 15.08 3.10
N ALA A 166 1.03 14.30 2.25
CA ALA A 166 -0.07 13.43 2.63
C ALA A 166 0.32 11.99 2.32
N CYS A 167 0.00 11.06 3.21
CA CYS A 167 0.42 9.67 3.05
C CYS A 167 -0.73 8.75 3.42
N ILE A 168 -1.14 7.90 2.46
CA ILE A 168 -2.11 6.83 2.71
C ILE A 168 -1.47 5.49 2.37
N THR A 169 -1.52 4.56 3.32
CA THR A 169 -1.18 3.16 3.09
C THR A 169 -2.46 2.34 3.11
N TYR A 170 -2.60 1.44 2.14
CA TYR A 170 -3.62 0.41 2.15
C TYR A 170 -3.02 -0.95 1.80
N GLN A 171 -3.61 -1.99 2.36
CA GLN A 171 -3.17 -3.37 2.27
C GLN A 171 -4.36 -4.23 1.86
N ALA A 172 -4.15 -5.13 0.91
CA ALA A 172 -5.20 -6.00 0.38
C ALA A 172 -4.62 -7.28 -0.21
N ARG A 173 -5.44 -8.34 -0.27
CA ARG A 173 -5.22 -9.45 -1.20
C ARG A 173 -5.38 -8.93 -2.63
N ALA A 174 -4.40 -9.25 -3.47
CA ALA A 174 -4.41 -8.87 -4.87
C ALA A 174 -4.40 -10.08 -5.80
N ARG A 175 -4.97 -9.89 -6.99
CA ARG A 175 -4.88 -10.75 -8.16
C ARG A 175 -4.15 -10.01 -9.28
N ILE A 176 -3.43 -10.77 -10.11
CA ILE A 176 -2.64 -10.26 -11.24
C ILE A 176 -3.27 -10.67 -12.59
N GLN A 177 -4.13 -11.68 -12.61
CA GLN A 177 -4.89 -12.12 -13.81
C GLN A 177 -6.28 -11.45 -13.86
#